data_AF-A0A0I9W3E7-F1
#
_entry.id   AF-A0A0I9W3E7-F1
#
_cell.length_a   1.000
_cell.length_b   1.000
_cell.length_c   1.000
_cell.angle_alpha   90.00
_cell.angle_beta   90.00
_cell.angle_gamma   90.00
#
_symmetry.space_group_name_H-M   'P 1'
#
loop_
_entity.id
_entity.type
_entity.pdbx_description
1 polymer ?
#
loop_
_entity_poly.entity_id
_entity_poly.type
_entity_poly.pdbx_seq_one_letter_code
_entity_poly.pdbx_strand_id
1 'polypeptide(L)'
;MNQNYISAMVLCRDGIAGTFKVSINEQGELVSTAPDWQPESPSDSPTEKVGVVPTIEGRTGIGHVIDGDVWRDLEANGRLDDVWRCVLDGESVEEAVEAVLRGSQCTM
;
A
#
# COMPACT_ATOMS: atom_id res chain seq x y z
N MET A 1 0.79 -12.54 20.61
CA MET A 1 0.40 -12.88 19.22
C MET A 1 1.01 -11.80 18.36
N ASN A 2 2.12 -12.09 17.68
CA ASN A 2 2.76 -11.12 16.79
C ASN A 2 1.91 -11.09 15.52
N GLN A 3 1.13 -10.03 15.34
CA GLN A 3 0.44 -9.81 14.08
C GLN A 3 1.49 -9.33 13.07
N ASN A 4 1.69 -10.09 12.01
CA ASN A 4 2.49 -9.67 10.87
C ASN A 4 1.62 -8.75 10.04
N TYR A 5 2.00 -7.49 9.92
CA TYR A 5 1.31 -6.54 9.07
C TYR A 5 2.33 -5.66 8.34
N ILE A 6 1.99 -5.25 7.11
CA ILE A 6 2.59 -4.07 6.50
C ILE A 6 1.68 -2.90 6.87
N SER A 7 2.19 -1.93 7.61
CA SER A 7 1.54 -0.61 7.62
C SER A 7 2.03 0.16 6.41
N ALA A 8 1.14 0.89 5.77
CA ALA A 8 1.52 1.93 4.84
C ALA A 8 0.67 3.17 5.09
N MET A 9 1.30 4.32 4.92
CA MET A 9 0.64 5.62 5.09
C MET A 9 0.15 6.08 3.73
N VAL A 10 -0.99 6.74 3.70
CA VAL A 10 -1.51 7.42 2.53
C VAL A 10 -1.71 8.86 2.96
N LEU A 11 -0.82 9.73 2.50
CA LEU A 11 -1.02 11.16 2.59
C LEU A 11 -1.97 11.57 1.46
N CYS A 12 -2.95 12.42 1.73
CA CYS A 12 -3.81 13.01 0.71
C CYS A 12 -3.42 14.47 0.47
N ARG A 13 -3.94 15.04 -0.63
CA ARG A 13 -3.64 16.41 -1.07
C ARG A 13 -3.97 17.48 -0.03
N ASP A 14 -4.98 17.21 0.78
CA ASP A 14 -5.47 18.04 1.87
C ASP A 14 -4.58 17.97 3.13
N GLY A 15 -3.50 17.19 3.09
CA GLY A 15 -2.63 16.95 4.24
C GLY A 15 -3.17 15.93 5.22
N ILE A 16 -4.32 15.28 4.91
CA ILE A 16 -4.86 14.21 5.72
C ILE A 16 -4.07 12.94 5.43
N ALA A 17 -3.41 12.42 6.46
CA ALA A 17 -2.74 11.14 6.40
C ALA A 17 -3.62 10.09 7.06
N GLY A 18 -3.86 9.01 6.33
CA GLY A 18 -4.42 7.79 6.89
C GLY A 18 -3.37 6.69 6.88
N THR A 19 -3.29 5.88 7.92
CA THR A 19 -2.53 4.63 7.86
C THR A 19 -3.47 3.52 7.41
N PHE A 20 -3.03 2.60 6.56
CA PHE A 20 -3.69 1.32 6.37
C PHE A 20 -2.76 0.18 6.76
N LYS A 21 -3.35 -0.94 7.19
CA LYS A 21 -2.63 -2.15 7.59
C LYS A 21 -3.01 -3.28 6.67
N VAL A 22 -2.03 -3.82 5.97
CA VAL A 22 -2.14 -5.07 5.23
C VAL A 22 -1.85 -6.20 6.21
N SER A 23 -2.84 -7.03 6.49
CA SER A 23 -2.67 -8.17 7.39
C SER A 23 -1.99 -9.32 6.65
N ILE A 24 -1.00 -9.94 7.28
CA ILE A 24 -0.23 -11.06 6.75
C ILE A 24 -0.45 -12.27 7.67
N ASN A 25 -0.62 -13.46 7.10
CA ASN A 25 -0.71 -14.69 7.87
C ASN A 25 0.67 -15.12 8.40
N GLU A 26 0.70 -16.22 9.16
CA GLU A 26 1.94 -16.78 9.69
C GLU A 26 2.88 -17.33 8.60
N GLN A 27 2.37 -17.50 7.36
CA GLN A 27 3.09 -17.97 6.19
C GLN A 27 3.69 -16.85 5.34
N GLY A 28 3.45 -15.58 5.70
CA GLY A 28 3.92 -14.44 4.91
C GLY A 28 2.98 -14.03 3.77
N GLU A 29 1.78 -14.61 3.69
CA GLU A 29 0.81 -14.31 2.63
C GLU A 29 -0.21 -13.26 3.07
N LEU A 30 -0.72 -12.52 2.09
CA LEU A 30 -1.67 -11.43 2.29
C LEU A 30 -3.08 -11.95 2.66
N VAL A 31 -3.64 -11.44 3.76
CA VAL A 31 -4.93 -11.87 4.33
C VAL A 31 -6.03 -10.83 4.10
N SER A 32 -5.70 -9.55 4.16
CA SER A 32 -6.65 -8.45 3.91
C SER A 32 -5.91 -7.14 3.65
N THR A 33 -6.36 -6.40 2.64
CA THR A 33 -5.92 -5.05 2.26
C THR A 33 -6.87 -3.95 2.70
N ALA A 34 -7.96 -4.30 3.41
CA ALA A 34 -8.97 -3.32 3.79
C ALA A 34 -8.34 -2.18 4.61
N PRO A 35 -8.44 -0.92 4.16
CA PRO A 35 -7.74 0.17 4.81
C PRO A 35 -8.38 0.52 6.16
N ASP A 36 -7.66 0.23 7.25
CA ASP A 36 -8.01 0.69 8.61
C ASP A 36 -7.47 2.10 8.85
N TRP A 37 -8.19 3.09 8.35
CA TRP A 37 -7.82 4.50 8.46
C TRP A 37 -7.84 4.99 9.92
N GLN A 38 -6.72 5.58 10.36
CA GLN A 38 -6.64 6.26 11.65
C GLN A 38 -5.95 7.62 11.51
N PRO A 39 -6.47 8.71 12.11
CA PRO A 39 -7.67 8.78 12.97
C PRO A 39 -9.01 8.90 12.21
N GLU A 40 -9.00 9.32 10.94
CA GLU A 40 -10.20 9.45 10.10
C GLU A 40 -9.85 9.17 8.63
N SER A 41 -10.85 8.77 7.83
CA SER A 41 -10.63 8.56 6.40
C SER A 41 -10.33 9.90 5.72
N PRO A 42 -9.39 9.93 4.76
CA PRO A 42 -9.19 11.13 3.95
C PRO A 42 -10.49 11.54 3.26
N SER A 43 -10.66 12.85 3.03
CA SER A 43 -11.84 13.38 2.36
C SER A 43 -12.00 12.80 0.95
N ASP A 44 -13.20 12.85 0.37
CA ASP A 44 -13.46 12.47 -1.04
C ASP A 44 -12.73 13.38 -2.06
N SER A 45 -11.85 14.26 -1.60
CA SER A 45 -11.03 15.10 -2.46
C SER A 45 -10.05 14.27 -3.30
N PRO A 46 -9.70 14.71 -4.52
CA PRO A 46 -8.76 14.01 -5.37
C PRO A 46 -7.39 13.86 -4.66
N THR A 47 -6.93 12.63 -4.58
CA THR A 47 -5.63 12.27 -4.02
C THR A 47 -4.54 12.80 -4.97
N GLU A 48 -3.63 13.66 -4.50
CA GLU A 48 -2.54 14.18 -5.36
C GLU A 48 -1.33 13.25 -5.35
N LYS A 49 -0.93 12.77 -4.17
CA LYS A 49 0.25 11.93 -3.98
C LYS A 49 0.09 11.07 -2.73
N VAL A 50 0.40 9.79 -2.81
CA VAL A 50 0.32 8.81 -1.73
C VAL A 50 1.72 8.44 -1.25
N GLY A 51 2.06 8.83 -0.02
CA GLY A 51 3.34 8.53 0.61
C GLY A 51 3.35 7.18 1.34
N VAL A 52 3.67 6.09 0.64
CA VAL A 52 3.73 4.73 1.18
C VAL A 52 5.01 4.51 1.98
N VAL A 53 4.88 4.15 3.25
CA VAL A 53 6.02 3.75 4.09
C VAL A 53 5.77 2.34 4.61
N PRO A 54 6.34 1.29 3.97
CA PRO A 54 6.10 -0.07 4.40
C PRO A 54 6.72 -0.27 5.79
N THR A 55 5.91 -0.65 6.78
CA THR A 55 6.41 -1.03 8.11
C THR A 55 6.14 -2.50 8.36
N ILE A 56 7.20 -3.32 8.41
CA ILE A 56 7.14 -4.78 8.58
C ILE A 56 7.82 -5.13 9.90
N GLU A 57 7.13 -5.82 10.81
CA GLU A 57 7.70 -6.27 12.09
C GLU A 57 8.38 -5.15 12.91
N GLY A 58 7.84 -3.92 12.86
CA GLY A 58 8.40 -2.75 13.54
C GLY A 58 9.63 -2.13 12.85
N ARG A 59 10.01 -2.62 11.66
CA ARG A 59 11.00 -2.00 10.79
C ARG A 59 10.30 -1.15 9.73
N THR A 60 10.60 0.14 9.74
CA THR A 60 10.08 1.10 8.76
C THR A 60 11.03 1.15 7.56
N GLY A 61 10.51 0.83 6.37
CA GLY A 61 11.22 0.92 5.11
C GLY A 61 11.31 2.35 4.57
N ILE A 62 11.88 2.50 3.37
CA ILE A 62 11.99 3.79 2.69
C ILE A 62 10.60 4.21 2.21
N GLY A 63 10.25 5.48 2.43
CA GLY A 63 9.00 6.05 1.95
C GLY A 63 9.03 6.27 0.44
N HIS A 64 8.01 5.80 -0.27
CA HIS A 64 7.80 6.03 -1.70
C HIS A 64 6.58 6.91 -1.92
N VAL A 65 6.60 7.70 -2.99
CA VAL A 65 5.49 8.58 -3.35
C VAL A 65 4.86 8.07 -4.64
N ILE A 66 3.63 7.58 -4.54
CA ILE A 66 2.81 7.16 -5.68
C ILE A 66 1.95 8.35 -6.11
N ASP A 67 1.73 8.53 -7.40
CA ASP A 67 0.74 9.50 -7.88
C ASP A 67 -0.67 9.13 -7.38
N GLY A 68 -1.43 10.11 -6.92
CA GLY A 68 -2.73 9.83 -6.32
C GLY A 68 -3.78 9.36 -7.32
N ASP A 69 -3.70 9.75 -8.60
CA ASP A 69 -4.58 9.22 -9.65
C ASP A 69 -4.28 7.74 -9.91
N VAL A 70 -3.00 7.37 -9.88
CA VAL A 70 -2.55 5.97 -9.97
C VAL A 70 -3.06 5.15 -8.80
N TRP A 71 -2.95 5.67 -7.58
CA TRP A 71 -3.45 4.99 -6.39
C TRP A 71 -4.96 4.75 -6.48
N ARG A 72 -5.73 5.78 -6.87
CA ARG A 72 -7.18 5.68 -7.02
C ARG A 72 -7.58 4.69 -8.10
N ASP A 73 -6.86 4.63 -9.22
CA ASP A 73 -7.10 3.62 -10.25
C ASP A 73 -6.85 2.20 -9.72
N LEU A 74 -5.76 1.98 -8.99
CA LEU A 74 -5.47 0.68 -8.37
C LEU A 74 -6.53 0.27 -7.35
N GLU A 75 -6.99 1.20 -6.52
CA GLU A 75 -8.06 0.98 -5.54
C GLU A 75 -9.40 0.65 -6.23
N ALA A 76 -9.82 1.46 -7.20
CA ALA A 76 -11.09 1.29 -7.91
C ALA A 76 -11.15 -0.02 -8.71
N ASN A 77 -10.02 -0.52 -9.18
CA ASN A 77 -9.92 -1.78 -9.92
C ASN A 77 -9.58 -2.99 -9.02
N GLY A 78 -9.48 -2.82 -7.70
CA GLY A 78 -9.17 -3.90 -6.76
C GLY A 78 -7.77 -4.50 -6.93
N ARG A 79 -6.81 -3.71 -7.42
CA ARG A 79 -5.45 -4.16 -7.80
C ARG A 79 -4.40 -3.89 -6.74
N LEU A 80 -4.78 -3.27 -5.63
CA LEU A 80 -3.88 -3.02 -4.51
C LEU A 80 -3.30 -4.33 -3.95
N ASP A 81 -4.09 -5.40 -3.91
CA ASP A 81 -3.65 -6.73 -3.46
C ASP A 81 -2.43 -7.24 -4.25
N ASP A 82 -2.41 -7.01 -5.57
CA ASP A 82 -1.31 -7.43 -6.43
C ASP A 82 -0.05 -6.59 -6.16
N VAL A 83 -0.20 -5.28 -5.90
CA VAL A 83 0.92 -4.40 -5.54
C VAL A 83 1.57 -4.89 -4.25
N TRP A 84 0.78 -5.21 -3.24
CA TRP A 84 1.32 -5.67 -1.96
C TRP A 84 1.97 -7.03 -2.04
N ARG A 85 1.48 -7.92 -2.91
CA ARG A 85 2.17 -9.19 -3.20
C ARG A 85 3.56 -8.95 -3.76
N CYS A 86 3.70 -8.08 -4.76
CA CYS A 86 5.03 -7.75 -5.30
C CYS A 86 5.95 -7.15 -4.24
N VAL A 87 5.44 -6.28 -3.37
CA VAL A 87 6.22 -5.71 -2.25
C VAL A 87 6.65 -6.78 -1.24
N LEU A 88 5.78 -7.76 -0.96
CA LEU A 88 6.11 -8.91 -0.08
C LEU A 88 7.16 -9.83 -0.71
N ASP A 89 7.14 -9.97 -2.04
CA ASP A 89 8.13 -10.74 -2.80
C ASP A 89 9.51 -10.03 -2.86
N GLY A 90 9.59 -8.78 -2.40
CA GLY A 90 10.84 -8.03 -2.25
C GLY A 90 11.02 -6.89 -3.24
N GLU A 91 10.05 -6.62 -4.12
CA GLU A 91 10.08 -5.45 -4.99
C GLU A 91 9.92 -4.16 -4.17
N SER A 92 10.49 -3.06 -4.67
CA SER A 92 10.16 -1.75 -4.12
C SER A 92 8.71 -1.39 -4.44
N VAL A 93 8.12 -0.47 -3.65
CA VAL A 93 6.73 -0.02 -3.87
C VAL A 93 6.55 0.56 -5.28
N GLU A 94 7.57 1.26 -5.80
CA GLU A 94 7.54 1.84 -7.14
C GLU A 94 7.53 0.76 -8.23
N GLU A 95 8.43 -0.22 -8.13
CA GLU A 95 8.48 -1.36 -9.06
C GLU A 95 7.18 -2.17 -9.04
N ALA A 96 6.64 -2.44 -7.84
CA ALA A 96 5.39 -3.15 -7.67
C ALA A 96 4.20 -2.42 -8.33
N VAL A 97 4.11 -1.10 -8.14
CA VAL A 97 3.08 -0.28 -8.78
C VAL A 97 3.24 -0.30 -10.30
N GLU A 98 4.46 -0.15 -10.81
CA GLU A 98 4.71 -0.22 -12.25
C GLU A 98 4.40 -1.59 -12.85
N ALA A 99 4.79 -2.68 -12.18
CA ALA A 99 4.55 -4.05 -12.62
C ALA A 99 3.04 -4.31 -12.75
N VAL A 100 2.28 -3.93 -11.72
CA VAL A 100 0.83 -4.02 -11.73
C VAL A 100 0.26 -3.14 -12.84
N LEU A 101 0.61 -1.85 -12.96
CA LEU A 101 0.08 -1.00 -14.03
C LEU A 101 0.33 -1.57 -15.45
N ARG A 102 1.48 -2.22 -15.67
CA ARG A 102 1.82 -2.87 -16.96
C ARG A 102 1.13 -4.23 -17.17
N GLY A 103 0.41 -4.74 -16.17
CA GLY A 103 -0.20 -6.08 -16.19
C GLY A 103 0.84 -7.21 -16.17
N SER A 104 2.06 -6.91 -15.70
CA SER A 104 3.12 -7.90 -15.53
C SER A 104 2.95 -8.62 -14.20
N GLN A 105 3.34 -9.89 -14.16
CA GLN A 105 3.50 -10.60 -12.89
C GLN A 105 4.74 -10.06 -12.18
N CYS A 106 4.67 -9.94 -10.85
CA CYS A 106 5.81 -9.58 -10.01
C CYS A 106 7.03 -10.41 -10.43
N THR A 107 8.14 -9.74 -10.65
CA THR A 107 9.37 -10.34 -11.15
C THR A 107 10.09 -10.98 -9.98
N MET A 108 10.11 -12.31 -9.96
CA MET A 108 10.79 -13.15 -8.96
C MET A 108 12.31 -12.97 -8.96
#